data_AF-A0A2T6DQA2-F1
#
_entry.id   AF-A0A2T6DQA2-F1
#
_cell.length_a   1.000
_cell.length_b   1.000
_cell.length_c   1.000
_cell.angle_alpha   90.00
_cell.angle_beta   90.00
_cell.angle_gamma   90.00
#
_symmetry.space_group_name_H-M   'P 1'
#
loop_
_entity.id
_entity.type
_entity.pdbx_description
1 polymer ?
#
loop_
_entity_poly.entity_id
_entity_poly.type
_entity_poly.pdbx_seq_one_letter_code
_entity_poly.pdbx_strand_id
1 'polypeptide(L)'
;MRTTFLVDGLQVSEQLVENTNWLIELAVKEVGCPSDAIGDVTISDQQHFAEAVDRLSPGEQFTRNDKLEAVGKTLITSPEGVAAVSGLVIRDFILGAAFDGINKPFEERTTQEQLCIYVIWHEVSHARDNRERPNQRNRFPGVADPNGRFKVRHLAGHYAEMILGEIFACYFSATAHSQAVWEDQLESDNKLIARELEELRAAIPAAPFQGSELREVAFQAAQAFWVVFFQYAKSIAHLEGNRELQPAIWLWAGAPEGTKEIITEYGAAIGEALRAYPKVPEDFVTKLQGLWTRLAKLHGWEFPEGPNGDGVFWSR
;
A
#
# COMPACT_ATOMS: atom_id res chain seq x y z
N MET A 1 10.88 -10.23 -20.57
CA MET A 1 11.04 -9.10 -19.63
C MET A 1 12.18 -8.22 -20.10
N ARG A 2 11.96 -6.90 -20.19
CA ARG A 2 12.99 -5.91 -20.55
C ARG A 2 13.45 -5.19 -19.28
N THR A 3 14.75 -5.03 -19.09
CA THR A 3 15.31 -4.36 -17.91
C THR A 3 16.10 -3.11 -18.29
N THR A 4 15.83 -2.00 -17.61
CA THR A 4 16.44 -0.68 -17.83
C THR A 4 17.01 -0.15 -16.52
N PHE A 5 18.14 0.57 -16.60
CA PHE A 5 18.76 1.23 -15.44
C PHE A 5 18.79 2.75 -15.68
N LEU A 6 18.33 3.51 -14.70
CA LEU A 6 18.38 4.97 -14.61
C LEU A 6 19.08 5.35 -13.31
N VAL A 7 20.39 5.08 -13.27
CA VAL A 7 21.24 5.25 -12.10
C VAL A 7 22.49 6.00 -12.52
N ASP A 8 22.72 7.17 -11.94
CA ASP A 8 23.87 8.01 -12.26
C ASP A 8 25.20 7.31 -11.98
N GLY A 9 26.11 7.36 -12.95
CA GLY A 9 27.46 6.81 -12.83
C GLY A 9 27.53 5.28 -12.83
N LEU A 10 26.41 4.56 -12.92
CA LEU A 10 26.39 3.11 -13.00
C LEU A 10 26.78 2.63 -14.41
N GLN A 11 27.83 1.82 -14.50
CA GLN A 11 28.16 1.10 -15.73
C GLN A 11 27.29 -0.16 -15.82
N VAL A 12 26.32 -0.15 -16.73
CA VAL A 12 25.41 -1.29 -16.94
C VAL A 12 26.10 -2.33 -17.81
N SER A 13 26.38 -3.50 -17.25
CA SER A 13 26.89 -4.67 -17.96
C SER A 13 25.77 -5.65 -18.31
N GLU A 14 26.01 -6.52 -19.28
CA GLU A 14 25.08 -7.62 -19.62
C GLU A 14 24.85 -8.53 -18.41
N GLN A 15 25.90 -8.85 -17.66
CA GLN A 15 25.80 -9.66 -16.43
C GLN A 15 24.89 -9.02 -15.37
N LEU A 16 24.92 -7.69 -15.22
CA LEU A 16 24.05 -7.00 -14.28
C LEU A 16 22.57 -7.14 -14.71
N VAL A 17 22.29 -6.98 -16.00
CA VAL A 17 20.94 -7.18 -16.56
C VAL A 17 20.46 -8.61 -16.35
N GLU A 18 21.31 -9.61 -16.63
CA GLU A 18 21.00 -11.03 -16.43
C GLU A 18 20.73 -11.35 -14.96
N ASN A 19 21.56 -10.86 -14.04
CA ASN A 19 21.37 -11.07 -12.61
C ASN A 19 20.08 -10.42 -12.10
N THR A 20 19.76 -9.21 -12.57
CA THR A 20 18.49 -8.56 -12.22
C THR A 20 17.30 -9.36 -12.75
N ASN A 21 17.35 -9.81 -14.01
CA ASN A 21 16.29 -10.63 -14.58
C ASN A 21 16.10 -11.93 -13.79
N TRP A 22 17.19 -12.61 -13.46
CA TRP A 22 17.17 -13.82 -12.65
C TRP A 22 16.53 -13.58 -11.27
N LEU A 23 16.87 -12.48 -10.59
CA LEU A 23 16.29 -12.14 -9.29
C LEU A 23 14.77 -11.90 -9.39
N ILE A 24 14.32 -11.20 -10.43
CA ILE A 24 12.89 -10.98 -10.66
C ILE A 24 12.17 -12.29 -11.04
N GLU A 25 12.79 -13.14 -11.85
CA GLU A 25 12.24 -14.47 -12.18
C GLU A 25 12.13 -15.38 -10.96
N LEU A 26 13.11 -15.30 -10.05
CA LEU A 26 13.03 -15.96 -8.75
C LEU A 26 11.84 -15.40 -7.96
N ALA A 27 11.67 -14.08 -7.92
CA ALA A 27 10.52 -13.48 -7.25
C ALA A 27 9.17 -13.91 -7.84
N VAL A 28 9.05 -13.93 -9.17
CA VAL A 28 7.89 -14.43 -9.92
C VAL A 28 7.55 -15.87 -9.50
N LYS A 29 8.56 -16.73 -9.42
CA LYS A 29 8.38 -18.12 -9.00
C LYS A 29 7.89 -18.22 -7.55
N GLU A 30 8.55 -17.53 -6.62
CA GLU A 30 8.24 -17.60 -5.18
C GLU A 30 6.81 -17.10 -4.88
N VAL A 31 6.37 -16.01 -5.50
CA VAL A 31 5.02 -15.47 -5.28
C VAL A 31 3.94 -16.14 -6.14
N GLY A 32 4.32 -17.05 -7.04
CA GLY A 32 3.40 -17.70 -7.98
C GLY A 32 2.80 -16.75 -9.02
N CYS A 33 3.54 -15.73 -9.44
CA CYS A 33 3.11 -14.79 -10.46
C CYS A 33 3.22 -15.43 -11.87
N PRO A 34 2.24 -15.22 -12.77
CA PRO A 34 2.39 -15.65 -14.16
C PRO A 34 3.61 -15.00 -14.82
N SER A 35 4.43 -15.80 -15.53
CA SER A 35 5.72 -15.33 -16.09
C SER A 35 5.59 -14.23 -17.15
N ASP A 36 4.39 -14.06 -17.73
CA ASP A 36 4.07 -13.02 -18.70
C ASP A 36 3.40 -11.79 -18.07
N ALA A 37 3.20 -11.76 -16.75
CA ALA A 37 2.58 -10.63 -16.05
C ALA A 37 3.51 -9.43 -15.88
N ILE A 38 4.82 -9.59 -16.09
CA ILE A 38 5.81 -8.51 -16.01
C ILE A 38 6.50 -8.33 -17.36
N GLY A 39 6.29 -7.16 -17.96
CA GLY A 39 6.89 -6.79 -19.25
C GLY A 39 8.23 -6.07 -19.06
N ASP A 40 8.28 -5.18 -18.06
CA ASP A 40 9.35 -4.19 -17.89
C ASP A 40 9.81 -4.10 -16.44
N VAL A 41 11.11 -3.96 -16.24
CA VAL A 41 11.72 -3.67 -14.93
C VAL A 41 12.65 -2.48 -15.11
N THR A 42 12.44 -1.42 -14.31
CA THR A 42 13.31 -0.24 -14.30
C THR A 42 13.94 -0.11 -12.93
N ILE A 43 15.27 -0.11 -12.89
CA ILE A 43 16.04 0.16 -11.69
C ILE A 43 16.42 1.64 -11.72
N SER A 44 16.12 2.39 -10.67
CA SER A 44 16.43 3.83 -10.64
C SER A 44 17.04 4.29 -9.32
N ASP A 45 17.89 5.32 -9.39
CA ASP A 45 18.25 6.08 -8.21
C ASP A 45 17.10 7.02 -7.78
N GLN A 46 17.34 7.83 -6.76
CA GLN A 46 16.36 8.81 -6.26
C GLN A 46 16.03 9.91 -7.27
N GLN A 47 17.02 10.37 -8.04
CA GLN A 47 16.88 11.51 -8.93
C GLN A 47 16.03 11.14 -10.16
N HIS A 48 16.15 9.89 -10.61
CA HIS A 48 15.49 9.37 -11.80
C HIS A 48 14.22 8.56 -11.51
N PHE A 49 13.82 8.36 -10.25
CA PHE A 49 12.61 7.58 -9.92
C PHE A 49 11.34 8.14 -10.57
N ALA A 50 11.21 9.47 -10.60
CA ALA A 50 10.07 10.12 -11.25
C ALA A 50 10.03 9.85 -12.76
N GLU A 51 11.19 9.93 -13.42
CA GLU A 51 11.33 9.60 -14.83
C GLU A 51 11.00 8.13 -15.10
N ALA A 52 11.46 7.22 -14.23
CA ALA A 52 11.18 5.79 -14.35
C ALA A 52 9.67 5.49 -14.32
N VAL A 53 8.92 6.17 -13.43
CA VAL A 53 7.45 6.04 -13.36
C VAL A 53 6.79 6.60 -14.61
N ASP A 54 7.15 7.81 -15.04
CA ASP A 54 6.55 8.48 -16.20
C ASP A 54 6.80 7.69 -17.51
N ARG A 55 7.97 7.04 -17.64
CA ARG A 55 8.27 6.18 -18.80
C ARG A 55 7.38 4.96 -18.92
N LEU A 56 6.92 4.39 -17.80
CA LEU A 56 6.07 3.21 -17.79
C LEU A 56 4.58 3.56 -17.84
N SER A 57 4.18 4.68 -17.22
CA SER A 57 2.80 5.15 -17.19
C SER A 57 2.77 6.69 -17.19
N PRO A 58 2.75 7.34 -18.37
CA PRO A 58 2.82 8.79 -18.46
C PRO A 58 1.73 9.50 -17.67
N GLY A 59 2.12 10.48 -16.85
CA GLY A 59 1.20 11.25 -16.00
C GLY A 59 0.72 10.54 -14.72
N GLU A 60 1.16 9.31 -14.46
CA GLU A 60 0.90 8.60 -13.21
C GLU A 60 1.69 9.23 -12.05
N GLN A 61 1.06 9.37 -10.88
CA GLN A 61 1.72 9.89 -9.69
C GLN A 61 2.30 8.78 -8.82
N PHE A 62 3.28 9.10 -7.98
CA PHE A 62 3.82 8.20 -6.98
C PHE A 62 3.95 8.93 -5.64
N THR A 63 4.05 8.16 -4.55
CA THR A 63 4.22 8.73 -3.22
C THR A 63 5.56 9.44 -3.13
N ARG A 64 5.51 10.77 -3.16
CA ARG A 64 6.62 11.66 -2.84
C ARG A 64 6.05 12.81 -2.02
N ASN A 65 6.21 12.73 -0.72
CA ASN A 65 5.99 13.86 0.17
C ASN A 65 7.19 14.02 1.10
N ASP A 66 7.19 15.09 1.88
CA ASP A 66 8.29 15.47 2.79
C ASP A 66 8.62 14.37 3.83
N LYS A 67 7.75 13.36 3.96
CA LYS A 67 7.78 12.33 4.99
C LYS A 67 8.03 10.91 4.47
N LEU A 68 7.70 10.61 3.21
CA LEU A 68 7.75 9.27 2.62
C LEU A 68 8.20 9.31 1.15
N GLU A 69 9.19 8.48 0.83
CA GLU A 69 9.66 8.24 -0.53
C GLU A 69 9.32 6.82 -0.98
N ALA A 70 8.80 6.67 -2.19
CA ALA A 70 8.59 5.35 -2.80
C ALA A 70 9.93 4.64 -3.05
N VAL A 71 9.97 3.35 -2.67
CA VAL A 71 11.14 2.46 -2.84
C VAL A 71 10.93 1.38 -3.90
N GLY A 72 9.67 1.13 -4.24
CA GLY A 72 9.20 0.27 -5.32
C GLY A 72 7.86 0.81 -5.85
N LYS A 73 7.50 0.45 -7.08
CA LYS A 73 6.17 0.70 -7.64
C LYS A 73 5.85 -0.27 -8.77
N THR A 74 4.61 -0.78 -8.77
CA THR A 74 4.06 -1.60 -9.84
C THR A 74 2.99 -0.85 -10.63
N LEU A 75 3.17 -0.79 -11.94
CA LEU A 75 2.37 -0.02 -12.90
C LEU A 75 1.77 -0.99 -13.93
N ILE A 76 0.50 -0.82 -14.30
CA ILE A 76 -0.07 -1.57 -15.43
C ILE A 76 0.36 -0.87 -16.72
N THR A 77 1.00 -1.60 -17.64
CA THR A 77 1.54 -1.06 -18.90
C THR A 77 0.75 -1.50 -20.13
N SER A 78 -0.11 -2.51 -19.98
CA SER A 78 -0.98 -2.99 -21.06
C SER A 78 -2.24 -2.11 -21.22
N PRO A 79 -2.76 -1.94 -22.45
CA PRO A 79 -4.06 -1.29 -22.68
C PRO A 79 -5.22 -2.00 -21.99
N GLU A 80 -6.30 -1.26 -21.69
CA GLU A 80 -7.54 -1.81 -21.14
C GLU A 80 -8.11 -2.94 -22.02
N GLY A 81 -8.66 -3.98 -21.39
CA GLY A 81 -9.26 -5.13 -22.08
C GLY A 81 -8.26 -6.17 -22.62
N VAL A 82 -6.95 -5.93 -22.50
CA VAL A 82 -5.90 -6.92 -22.71
C VAL A 82 -5.52 -7.54 -21.36
N ALA A 83 -5.02 -8.77 -21.38
CA ALA A 83 -4.52 -9.41 -20.17
C ALA A 83 -3.42 -8.54 -19.55
N ALA A 84 -3.58 -8.17 -18.27
CA ALA A 84 -2.76 -7.14 -17.66
C ALA A 84 -1.27 -7.53 -17.67
N VAL A 85 -0.43 -6.61 -18.13
CA VAL A 85 1.03 -6.68 -18.04
C VAL A 85 1.47 -5.49 -17.20
N SER A 86 2.39 -5.75 -16.27
CA SER A 86 2.91 -4.73 -15.37
C SER A 86 4.36 -4.37 -15.70
N GLY A 87 4.71 -3.12 -15.40
CA GLY A 87 6.08 -2.63 -15.28
C GLY A 87 6.42 -2.40 -13.81
N LEU A 88 7.64 -2.72 -13.43
CA LEU A 88 8.17 -2.51 -12.08
C LEU A 88 9.17 -1.36 -12.09
N VAL A 89 9.11 -0.48 -11.09
CA VAL A 89 10.18 0.47 -10.75
C VAL A 89 10.73 0.09 -9.39
N ILE A 90 12.04 -0.14 -9.29
CA ILE A 90 12.70 -0.55 -8.04
C ILE A 90 13.89 0.38 -7.80
N ARG A 91 14.08 0.83 -6.56
CA ARG A 91 15.25 1.65 -6.20
C ARG A 91 16.54 0.83 -6.26
N ASP A 92 17.61 1.45 -6.73
CA ASP A 92 18.96 0.89 -6.83
C ASP A 92 19.47 0.24 -5.54
N PHE A 93 19.28 0.90 -4.39
CA PHE A 93 19.73 0.36 -3.10
C PHE A 93 18.97 -0.90 -2.67
N ILE A 94 17.70 -1.05 -3.09
CA ILE A 94 16.90 -2.26 -2.86
C ILE A 94 17.53 -3.42 -3.64
N LEU A 95 17.86 -3.18 -4.91
CA LEU A 95 18.51 -4.19 -5.75
C LEU A 95 19.87 -4.61 -5.19
N GLY A 96 20.70 -3.63 -4.77
CA GLY A 96 22.01 -3.89 -4.19
C GLY A 96 21.94 -4.80 -2.96
N ALA A 97 21.11 -4.44 -1.97
CA ALA A 97 20.94 -5.24 -0.76
C ALA A 97 20.29 -6.61 -1.05
N ALA A 98 19.38 -6.70 -2.04
CA ALA A 98 18.81 -7.97 -2.43
C ALA A 98 19.86 -8.92 -3.03
N PHE A 99 20.79 -8.42 -3.86
CA PHE A 99 21.89 -9.23 -4.38
C PHE A 99 22.82 -9.75 -3.29
N ASP A 100 23.11 -8.93 -2.27
CA ASP A 100 23.95 -9.34 -1.14
C ASP A 100 23.31 -10.47 -0.32
N GLY A 101 21.97 -10.45 -0.19
CA GLY A 101 21.22 -11.41 0.63
C GLY A 101 20.76 -12.68 -0.07
N ILE A 102 20.43 -12.63 -1.36
CA ILE A 102 19.61 -13.68 -2.01
C ILE A 102 20.27 -15.06 -2.03
N ASN A 103 21.60 -15.11 -2.13
CA ASN A 103 22.37 -16.37 -2.14
C ASN A 103 22.70 -16.90 -0.74
N LYS A 104 22.36 -16.17 0.31
CA LYS A 104 22.54 -16.62 1.70
C LYS A 104 21.33 -17.44 2.17
N PRO A 105 21.53 -18.43 3.06
CA PRO A 105 20.44 -19.01 3.85
C PRO A 105 19.62 -17.91 4.51
N PHE A 106 18.31 -18.12 4.66
CA PHE A 106 17.38 -17.07 5.09
C PHE A 106 17.78 -16.47 6.46
N GLU A 107 18.13 -17.34 7.39
CA GLU A 107 18.61 -17.09 8.74
C GLU A 107 19.97 -16.37 8.82
N GLU A 108 20.76 -16.36 7.74
CA GLU A 108 22.03 -15.64 7.66
C GLU A 108 21.89 -14.23 7.07
N ARG A 109 20.71 -13.90 6.52
CA ARG A 109 20.43 -12.58 5.94
C ARG A 109 20.20 -11.55 7.04
N THR A 110 20.74 -10.36 6.85
CA THR A 110 20.42 -9.20 7.69
C THR A 110 18.96 -8.78 7.51
N THR A 111 18.38 -8.07 8.49
CA THR A 111 17.03 -7.49 8.38
C THR A 111 16.87 -6.63 7.12
N GLN A 112 17.90 -5.83 6.78
CA GLN A 112 17.87 -4.97 5.59
C GLN A 112 17.82 -5.79 4.29
N GLU A 113 18.62 -6.84 4.18
CA GLU A 113 18.60 -7.74 3.03
C GLU A 113 17.22 -8.39 2.87
N GLN A 114 16.66 -8.93 3.96
CA GLN A 114 15.33 -9.55 3.94
C GLN A 114 14.23 -8.54 3.55
N LEU A 115 14.27 -7.32 4.09
CA LEU A 115 13.32 -6.25 3.74
C LEU A 115 13.43 -5.87 2.25
N CYS A 116 14.65 -5.77 1.71
CA CYS A 116 14.84 -5.42 0.31
C CYS A 116 14.35 -6.54 -0.64
N ILE A 117 14.59 -7.81 -0.29
CA ILE A 117 14.05 -8.94 -1.05
C ILE A 117 12.50 -8.96 -0.93
N TYR A 118 11.96 -8.70 0.27
CA TYR A 118 10.51 -8.52 0.48
C TYR A 118 9.92 -7.44 -0.43
N VAL A 119 10.54 -6.26 -0.54
CA VAL A 119 10.05 -5.19 -1.42
C VAL A 119 9.94 -5.67 -2.87
N ILE A 120 10.92 -6.43 -3.37
CA ILE A 120 10.86 -6.99 -4.72
C ILE A 120 9.69 -7.98 -4.85
N TRP A 121 9.56 -8.92 -3.91
CA TRP A 121 8.44 -9.88 -3.89
C TRP A 121 7.08 -9.17 -3.79
N HIS A 122 6.98 -8.09 -3.02
CA HIS A 122 5.78 -7.29 -2.85
C HIS A 122 5.33 -6.66 -4.17
N GLU A 123 6.25 -6.04 -4.91
CA GLU A 123 5.93 -5.46 -6.23
C GLU A 123 5.56 -6.54 -7.26
N VAL A 124 6.26 -7.68 -7.27
CA VAL A 124 5.86 -8.81 -8.13
C VAL A 124 4.48 -9.35 -7.75
N SER A 125 4.12 -9.30 -6.46
CA SER A 125 2.80 -9.71 -5.99
C SER A 125 1.71 -8.74 -6.46
N HIS A 126 1.97 -7.44 -6.56
CA HIS A 126 1.07 -6.52 -7.26
C HIS A 126 0.90 -6.86 -8.74
N ALA A 127 1.96 -7.30 -9.43
CA ALA A 127 1.86 -7.71 -10.82
C ALA A 127 0.97 -8.97 -10.99
N ARG A 128 1.12 -9.94 -10.08
CA ARG A 128 0.23 -11.11 -10.01
C ARG A 128 -1.22 -10.67 -9.81
N ASP A 129 -1.43 -9.77 -8.87
CA ASP A 129 -2.73 -9.26 -8.51
C ASP A 129 -3.44 -8.56 -9.69
N ASN A 130 -2.73 -7.67 -10.38
CA ASN A 130 -3.20 -7.00 -11.60
C ASN A 130 -3.59 -8.03 -12.68
N ARG A 131 -2.84 -9.13 -12.79
CA ARG A 131 -3.07 -10.18 -13.78
C ARG A 131 -4.33 -11.00 -13.48
N GLU A 132 -4.54 -11.37 -12.23
CA GLU A 132 -5.64 -12.24 -11.82
C GLU A 132 -6.93 -11.47 -11.53
N ARG A 133 -6.82 -10.16 -11.22
CA ARG A 133 -7.95 -9.26 -10.92
C ARG A 133 -7.93 -7.98 -11.78
N PRO A 134 -7.95 -8.07 -13.12
CA PRO A 134 -7.73 -6.93 -14.03
C PRO A 134 -8.81 -5.83 -13.95
N ASN A 135 -10.00 -6.13 -13.43
CA ASN A 135 -11.14 -5.19 -13.36
C ASN A 135 -11.26 -4.44 -12.02
N GLN A 136 -10.22 -4.46 -11.19
CA GLN A 136 -10.25 -3.81 -9.87
C GLN A 136 -9.74 -2.37 -9.85
N ARG A 137 -8.89 -1.95 -10.79
CA ARG A 137 -8.50 -0.54 -10.91
C ARG A 137 -9.48 0.17 -11.85
N ASN A 138 -9.90 1.39 -11.48
CA ASN A 138 -10.80 2.31 -12.21
C ASN A 138 -12.30 2.35 -11.82
N ARG A 139 -12.76 1.81 -10.69
CA ARG A 139 -14.20 1.97 -10.36
C ARG A 139 -14.55 3.32 -9.75
N PHE A 140 -13.58 4.03 -9.18
CA PHE A 140 -13.86 5.32 -8.55
C PHE A 140 -13.23 6.48 -9.35
N PRO A 141 -14.04 7.37 -9.94
CA PRO A 141 -13.53 8.67 -10.39
C PRO A 141 -12.91 9.36 -9.16
N GLY A 142 -11.88 10.19 -9.34
CA GLY A 142 -11.07 10.72 -8.25
C GLY A 142 -11.84 11.36 -7.07
N VAL A 143 -11.11 11.91 -6.10
CA VAL A 143 -11.67 12.45 -4.83
C VAL A 143 -12.71 13.58 -4.98
N ALA A 144 -12.96 14.04 -6.21
CA ALA A 144 -13.98 15.02 -6.55
C ALA A 144 -15.10 14.40 -7.42
N ASP A 145 -16.32 14.90 -7.27
CA ASP A 145 -17.43 14.58 -8.17
C ASP A 145 -17.26 15.25 -9.55
N PRO A 146 -18.13 14.96 -10.55
CA PRO A 146 -18.05 15.58 -11.87
C PRO A 146 -18.13 17.12 -11.89
N ASN A 147 -18.58 17.73 -10.78
CA ASN A 147 -18.64 19.18 -10.59
C ASN A 147 -17.44 19.74 -9.81
N GLY A 148 -16.41 18.91 -9.54
CA GLY A 148 -15.22 19.30 -8.79
C GLY A 148 -15.41 19.38 -7.27
N ARG A 149 -16.52 18.87 -6.73
CA ARG A 149 -16.82 18.92 -5.28
C ARG A 149 -16.18 17.75 -4.56
N PHE A 150 -15.51 18.01 -3.45
CA PHE A 150 -14.88 16.97 -2.63
C PHE A 150 -15.93 16.03 -2.02
N LYS A 151 -15.67 14.73 -2.10
CA LYS A 151 -16.50 13.67 -1.55
C LYS A 151 -15.65 12.71 -0.73
N VAL A 152 -15.86 12.72 0.59
CA VAL A 152 -15.23 11.80 1.54
C VAL A 152 -15.56 10.36 1.19
N ARG A 153 -16.77 10.06 0.69
CA ARG A 153 -17.09 8.71 0.19
C ARG A 153 -16.27 8.29 -1.02
N HIS A 154 -15.91 9.21 -1.91
CA HIS A 154 -15.04 8.88 -3.05
C HIS A 154 -13.62 8.57 -2.56
N LEU A 155 -13.12 9.36 -1.60
CA LEU A 155 -11.86 9.07 -0.92
C LEU A 155 -11.88 7.70 -0.22
N ALA A 156 -12.99 7.37 0.43
CA ALA A 156 -13.20 6.09 1.10
C ALA A 156 -13.24 4.90 0.13
N GLY A 157 -13.87 5.05 -1.04
CA GLY A 157 -13.84 4.05 -2.11
C GLY A 157 -12.42 3.86 -2.67
N HIS A 158 -11.72 4.95 -2.93
CA HIS A 158 -10.34 4.93 -3.42
C HIS A 158 -9.39 4.19 -2.47
N TYR A 159 -9.42 4.50 -1.18
CA TYR A 159 -8.56 3.82 -0.20
C TYR A 159 -8.93 2.35 0.02
N ALA A 160 -10.22 1.98 -0.05
CA ALA A 160 -10.62 0.58 0.04
C ALA A 160 -10.08 -0.28 -1.11
N GLU A 161 -10.04 0.26 -2.34
CA GLU A 161 -9.42 -0.42 -3.48
C GLU A 161 -7.90 -0.53 -3.36
N MET A 162 -7.25 0.53 -2.88
CA MET A 162 -5.82 0.48 -2.58
C MET A 162 -5.49 -0.60 -1.52
N ILE A 163 -6.28 -0.68 -0.45
CA ILE A 163 -6.13 -1.73 0.58
C ILE A 163 -6.22 -3.12 -0.05
N LEU A 164 -7.15 -3.34 -0.99
CA LEU A 164 -7.22 -4.63 -1.69
C LEU A 164 -5.91 -4.98 -2.40
N GLY A 165 -5.33 -4.05 -3.16
CA GLY A 165 -4.04 -4.31 -3.82
C GLY A 165 -2.92 -4.62 -2.81
N GLU A 166 -2.86 -3.87 -1.71
CA GLU A 166 -1.82 -4.02 -0.68
C GLU A 166 -1.95 -5.32 0.12
N ILE A 167 -3.17 -5.75 0.50
CA ILE A 167 -3.32 -6.97 1.30
C ILE A 167 -2.86 -8.20 0.53
N PHE A 168 -3.12 -8.29 -0.77
CA PHE A 168 -2.66 -9.42 -1.57
C PHE A 168 -1.17 -9.36 -1.81
N ALA A 169 -0.63 -8.17 -2.04
CA ALA A 169 0.81 -7.98 -2.15
C ALA A 169 1.55 -8.42 -0.89
N CYS A 170 1.11 -7.97 0.29
CA CYS A 170 1.65 -8.39 1.58
C CYS A 170 1.46 -9.89 1.85
N TYR A 171 0.29 -10.45 1.53
CA TYR A 171 0.00 -11.87 1.72
C TYR A 171 0.94 -12.77 0.91
N PHE A 172 1.10 -12.51 -0.39
CA PHE A 172 1.93 -13.35 -1.26
C PHE A 172 3.43 -13.17 -1.03
N SER A 173 3.85 -12.01 -0.52
CA SER A 173 5.26 -11.75 -0.19
C SER A 173 5.61 -12.05 1.27
N ALA A 174 4.66 -12.54 2.09
CA ALA A 174 4.86 -12.71 3.53
C ALA A 174 5.97 -13.71 3.91
N THR A 175 6.26 -14.69 3.06
CA THR A 175 7.34 -15.67 3.29
C THR A 175 8.73 -15.05 3.25
N ALA A 176 8.84 -13.82 2.74
CA ALA A 176 10.04 -13.01 2.78
C ALA A 176 10.37 -12.42 4.16
N HIS A 177 9.35 -12.30 5.02
CA HIS A 177 9.47 -11.66 6.31
C HIS A 177 9.95 -12.66 7.35
N SER A 178 11.05 -12.33 8.03
CA SER A 178 11.37 -12.97 9.30
C SER A 178 10.60 -12.32 10.44
N GLN A 179 10.62 -12.99 11.59
CA GLN A 179 10.12 -12.43 12.84
C GLN A 179 10.80 -11.09 13.20
N ALA A 180 12.09 -10.91 12.92
CA ALA A 180 12.80 -9.66 13.21
C ALA A 180 12.31 -8.50 12.32
N VAL A 181 12.18 -8.72 11.00
CA VAL A 181 11.64 -7.71 10.08
C VAL A 181 10.19 -7.39 10.44
N TRP A 182 9.42 -8.40 10.84
CA TRP A 182 8.05 -8.23 11.31
C TRP A 182 7.95 -7.35 12.56
N GLU A 183 8.79 -7.57 13.56
CA GLU A 183 8.83 -6.74 14.78
C GLU A 183 9.19 -5.28 14.48
N ASP A 184 10.19 -5.06 13.61
CA ASP A 184 10.59 -3.71 13.18
C ASP A 184 9.44 -3.01 12.41
N GLN A 185 8.72 -3.74 11.56
CA GLN A 185 7.55 -3.23 10.84
C GLN A 185 6.43 -2.83 11.81
N LEU A 186 6.10 -3.69 12.78
CA LEU A 186 5.08 -3.39 13.80
C LEU A 186 5.43 -2.14 14.62
N GLU A 187 6.71 -1.97 14.99
CA GLU A 187 7.17 -0.78 15.69
C GLU A 187 7.04 0.47 14.82
N SER A 188 7.44 0.38 13.54
CA SER A 188 7.32 1.47 12.57
C SER A 188 5.86 1.88 12.36
N ASP A 189 4.96 0.91 12.19
CA ASP A 189 3.53 1.13 11.98
C ASP A 189 2.85 1.74 13.20
N ASN A 190 3.21 1.29 14.40
CA ASN A 190 2.73 1.89 15.65
C ASN A 190 3.13 3.37 15.74
N LYS A 191 4.40 3.70 15.44
CA LYS A 191 4.89 5.09 15.45
C LYS A 191 4.19 5.94 14.39
N LEU A 192 3.97 5.39 13.19
CA LEU A 192 3.27 6.09 12.12
C LEU A 192 1.83 6.39 12.52
N ILE A 193 1.07 5.41 13.00
CA ILE A 193 -0.31 5.60 13.47
C ILE A 193 -0.35 6.67 14.57
N ALA A 194 0.53 6.58 15.56
CA ALA A 194 0.58 7.54 16.66
C ALA A 194 0.83 8.96 16.14
N ARG A 195 1.80 9.13 15.23
CA ARG A 195 2.13 10.42 14.62
C ARG A 195 0.96 11.01 13.84
N GLU A 196 0.33 10.27 12.94
CA GLU A 196 -0.79 10.78 12.13
C GLU A 196 -1.98 11.20 13.00
N LEU A 197 -2.25 10.47 14.07
CA LEU A 197 -3.32 10.81 15.02
C LEU A 197 -2.96 12.01 15.91
N GLU A 198 -1.70 12.18 16.29
CA GLU A 198 -1.23 13.34 17.03
C GLU A 198 -1.27 14.60 16.16
N GLU A 199 -0.83 14.51 14.90
CA GLU A 199 -0.93 15.58 13.93
C GLU A 199 -2.39 15.98 13.70
N LEU A 200 -3.30 15.01 13.56
CA LEU A 200 -4.73 15.29 13.46
C LEU A 200 -5.24 16.03 14.71
N ARG A 201 -4.85 15.62 15.93
CA ARG A 201 -5.24 16.31 17.17
C ARG A 201 -4.71 17.74 17.23
N ALA A 202 -3.46 17.95 16.82
CA ALA A 202 -2.84 19.27 16.77
C ALA A 202 -3.48 20.19 15.72
N ALA A 203 -3.97 19.61 14.63
CA ALA A 203 -4.67 20.31 13.56
C ALA A 203 -6.11 20.72 13.94
N ILE A 204 -6.65 20.32 15.10
CA ILE A 204 -7.94 20.78 15.61
C ILE A 204 -7.74 22.13 16.34
N PRO A 205 -8.11 23.29 15.75
CA PRO A 205 -7.98 24.59 16.39
C PRO A 205 -9.01 24.77 17.51
N ALA A 206 -8.77 25.79 18.35
CA ALA A 206 -9.66 26.14 19.44
C ALA A 206 -11.02 26.72 18.98
N ALA A 207 -11.15 27.15 17.71
CA ALA A 207 -12.31 27.83 17.12
C ALA A 207 -12.90 27.02 15.93
N PRO A 208 -14.19 27.19 15.59
CA PRO A 208 -14.82 26.47 14.47
C PRO A 208 -14.28 26.91 13.09
N PHE A 209 -13.96 25.92 12.25
CA PHE A 209 -13.51 26.14 10.88
C PHE A 209 -14.57 26.83 10.01
N GLN A 210 -14.13 27.64 9.05
CA GLN A 210 -14.98 28.19 7.99
C GLN A 210 -14.33 27.99 6.61
N GLY A 211 -15.14 27.72 5.58
CA GLY A 211 -14.68 27.70 4.18
C GLY A 211 -13.64 26.60 3.89
N SER A 212 -12.49 26.99 3.32
CA SER A 212 -11.44 26.07 2.85
C SER A 212 -10.73 25.29 3.96
N GLU A 213 -10.65 25.85 5.17
CA GLU A 213 -9.98 25.22 6.32
C GLU A 213 -10.73 23.95 6.77
N LEU A 214 -12.06 23.97 6.68
CA LEU A 214 -12.90 22.81 7.00
C LEU A 214 -12.62 21.64 6.05
N ARG A 215 -12.35 21.92 4.77
CA ARG A 215 -12.05 20.90 3.75
C ARG A 215 -10.69 20.26 3.97
N GLU A 216 -9.69 21.03 4.36
CA GLU A 216 -8.34 20.52 4.62
C GLU A 216 -8.34 19.60 5.83
N VAL A 217 -8.97 20.01 6.92
CA VAL A 217 -9.07 19.19 8.13
C VAL A 217 -9.96 17.97 7.91
N ALA A 218 -11.02 18.09 7.13
CA ALA A 218 -11.83 16.95 6.69
C ALA A 218 -11.00 15.87 5.98
N PHE A 219 -10.14 16.32 5.06
CA PHE A 219 -9.27 15.45 4.30
C PHE A 219 -8.21 14.80 5.19
N GLN A 220 -7.53 15.58 6.03
CA GLN A 220 -6.54 15.08 6.99
C GLN A 220 -7.16 14.06 7.96
N ALA A 221 -8.34 14.35 8.51
CA ALA A 221 -9.06 13.42 9.38
C ALA A 221 -9.36 12.11 8.66
N ALA A 222 -9.88 12.21 7.43
CA ALA A 222 -10.19 11.01 6.66
C ALA A 222 -8.95 10.17 6.36
N GLN A 223 -7.84 10.81 5.97
CA GLN A 223 -6.57 10.15 5.71
C GLN A 223 -6.01 9.47 6.95
N ALA A 224 -5.99 10.14 8.11
CA ALA A 224 -5.43 9.58 9.34
C ALA A 224 -6.12 8.27 9.75
N PHE A 225 -7.46 8.20 9.67
CA PHE A 225 -8.18 6.95 9.96
C PHE A 225 -7.95 5.87 8.90
N TRP A 226 -7.74 6.24 7.64
CA TRP A 226 -7.36 5.26 6.61
C TRP A 226 -5.97 4.70 6.84
N VAL A 227 -5.00 5.50 7.30
CA VAL A 227 -3.65 5.01 7.64
C VAL A 227 -3.72 3.90 8.68
N VAL A 228 -4.56 4.04 9.72
CA VAL A 228 -4.80 2.96 10.69
C VAL A 228 -5.24 1.69 9.97
N PHE A 229 -6.24 1.78 9.11
CA PHE A 229 -6.77 0.63 8.37
C PHE A 229 -5.72 0.00 7.46
N PHE A 230 -4.89 0.79 6.77
CA PHE A 230 -3.79 0.27 5.94
C PHE A 230 -2.81 -0.57 6.73
N GLN A 231 -2.28 -0.04 7.84
CA GLN A 231 -1.24 -0.76 8.57
C GLN A 231 -1.80 -2.04 9.19
N TYR A 232 -3.01 -1.99 9.77
CA TYR A 232 -3.67 -3.21 10.23
C TYR A 232 -3.91 -4.21 9.08
N ALA A 233 -4.31 -3.76 7.89
CA ALA A 233 -4.53 -4.63 6.73
C ALA A 233 -3.25 -5.36 6.33
N LYS A 234 -2.14 -4.63 6.21
CA LYS A 234 -0.81 -5.20 5.89
C LYS A 234 -0.42 -6.24 6.95
N SER A 235 -0.47 -5.86 8.22
CA SER A 235 -0.17 -6.75 9.34
C SER A 235 -0.99 -8.05 9.32
N ILE A 236 -2.30 -7.97 9.09
CA ILE A 236 -3.16 -9.14 8.99
C ILE A 236 -2.76 -10.01 7.80
N ALA A 237 -2.50 -9.40 6.64
CA ALA A 237 -2.10 -10.12 5.44
C ALA A 237 -0.76 -10.86 5.60
N HIS A 238 0.24 -10.24 6.25
CA HIS A 238 1.52 -10.89 6.56
C HIS A 238 1.34 -12.12 7.44
N LEU A 239 0.54 -12.05 8.50
CA LEU A 239 0.29 -13.19 9.40
C LEU A 239 -0.45 -14.34 8.70
N GLU A 240 -1.42 -14.01 7.84
CA GLU A 240 -2.13 -15.03 7.06
C GLU A 240 -1.22 -15.69 6.02
N GLY A 241 -0.30 -14.91 5.43
CA GLY A 241 0.66 -15.37 4.42
C GLY A 241 1.86 -16.12 5.00
N ASN A 242 2.24 -15.85 6.25
CA ASN A 242 3.36 -16.48 6.93
C ASN A 242 3.01 -16.86 8.38
N ARG A 243 2.74 -18.15 8.58
CA ARG A 243 2.33 -18.73 9.88
C ARG A 243 3.46 -18.82 10.90
N GLU A 244 4.70 -18.55 10.51
CA GLU A 244 5.84 -18.54 11.43
C GLU A 244 5.91 -17.24 12.24
N LEU A 245 5.22 -16.19 11.79
CA LEU A 245 5.17 -14.90 12.45
C LEU A 245 4.25 -14.94 13.69
N GLN A 246 4.70 -14.31 14.77
CA GLN A 246 3.93 -14.19 16.01
C GLN A 246 2.71 -13.26 15.85
N PRO A 247 1.50 -13.65 16.31
CA PRO A 247 0.23 -12.98 15.97
C PRO A 247 -0.11 -11.68 16.73
N ALA A 248 0.87 -10.93 17.23
CA ALA A 248 0.62 -9.73 18.03
C ALA A 248 0.41 -8.47 17.15
N ILE A 249 -0.84 -8.21 16.72
CA ILE A 249 -1.15 -7.08 15.80
C ILE A 249 -1.73 -5.83 16.47
N TRP A 250 -1.67 -5.69 17.80
CA TRP A 250 -2.25 -4.49 18.41
C TRP A 250 -1.35 -3.26 18.23
N LEU A 251 -1.53 -2.58 17.08
CA LEU A 251 -0.73 -1.44 16.65
C LEU A 251 -1.11 -0.11 17.33
N TRP A 252 -2.25 0.00 18.01
CA TRP A 252 -2.72 1.29 18.54
C TRP A 252 -2.78 1.30 20.08
N ALA A 253 -1.66 1.62 20.71
CA ALA A 253 -1.59 1.80 22.15
C ALA A 253 -2.51 2.96 22.60
N GLY A 254 -3.35 2.71 23.61
CA GLY A 254 -4.26 3.73 24.17
C GLY A 254 -5.44 4.11 23.26
N ALA A 255 -5.81 3.27 22.29
CA ALA A 255 -6.99 3.51 21.47
C ALA A 255 -8.27 3.61 22.33
N PRO A 256 -9.28 4.41 21.91
CA PRO A 256 -10.56 4.48 22.61
C PRO A 256 -11.26 3.13 22.74
N GLU A 257 -12.10 3.01 23.76
CA GLU A 257 -13.01 1.88 23.91
C GLU A 257 -13.85 1.69 22.63
N GLY A 258 -14.04 0.44 22.23
CA GLY A 258 -14.71 0.08 20.97
C GLY A 258 -13.78 -0.04 19.75
N THR A 259 -12.57 0.54 19.78
CA THR A 259 -11.62 0.42 18.64
C THR A 259 -11.25 -1.03 18.36
N LYS A 260 -11.02 -1.83 19.41
CA LYS A 260 -10.64 -3.25 19.28
C LYS A 260 -11.71 -4.07 18.57
N GLU A 261 -12.99 -3.79 18.82
CA GLU A 261 -14.11 -4.47 18.16
C GLU A 261 -14.11 -4.16 16.66
N ILE A 262 -14.00 -2.87 16.29
CA ILE A 262 -13.94 -2.43 14.89
C ILE A 262 -12.76 -3.08 14.16
N ILE A 263 -11.57 -3.08 14.77
CA ILE A 263 -10.38 -3.70 14.18
C ILE A 263 -10.52 -5.23 14.07
N THR A 264 -11.23 -5.87 15.00
CA THR A 264 -11.52 -7.32 14.92
C THR A 264 -12.47 -7.63 13.75
N GLU A 265 -13.55 -6.85 13.60
CA GLU A 265 -14.47 -6.97 12.46
C GLU A 265 -13.77 -6.69 11.14
N TYR A 266 -12.88 -5.70 11.12
CA TYR A 266 -12.01 -5.39 9.98
C TYR A 266 -11.12 -6.57 9.62
N GLY A 267 -10.42 -7.15 10.60
CA GLY A 267 -9.59 -8.34 10.39
C GLY A 267 -10.36 -9.54 9.86
N ALA A 268 -11.59 -9.75 10.32
CA ALA A 268 -12.46 -10.78 9.77
C ALA A 268 -12.80 -10.55 8.29
N ALA A 269 -13.08 -9.29 7.91
CA ALA A 269 -13.34 -8.91 6.51
C ALA A 269 -12.10 -9.09 5.62
N ILE A 270 -10.92 -8.69 6.10
CA ILE A 270 -9.65 -8.91 5.38
C ILE A 270 -9.39 -10.41 5.20
N GLY A 271 -9.50 -11.22 6.27
CA GLY A 271 -9.30 -12.66 6.18
C GLY A 271 -10.29 -13.37 5.25
N GLU A 272 -11.54 -12.89 5.18
CA GLU A 272 -12.53 -13.37 4.21
C GLU A 272 -12.10 -13.07 2.77
N ALA A 273 -11.66 -11.83 2.49
CA ALA A 273 -11.16 -11.46 1.17
C ALA A 273 -9.92 -12.26 0.76
N LEU A 274 -8.99 -12.51 1.70
CA LEU A 274 -7.79 -13.32 1.48
C LEU A 274 -8.15 -14.76 1.09
N ARG A 275 -9.09 -15.40 1.80
CA ARG A 275 -9.55 -16.76 1.50
C ARG A 275 -10.33 -16.88 0.20
N ALA A 276 -11.01 -15.81 -0.22
CA ALA A 276 -11.84 -15.80 -1.42
C ALA A 276 -11.07 -15.44 -2.69
N TYR A 277 -9.80 -15.04 -2.58
CA TYR A 277 -8.97 -14.62 -3.70
C TYR A 277 -8.94 -15.66 -4.84
N PRO A 278 -9.07 -15.24 -6.12
CA PRO A 278 -9.13 -13.85 -6.61
C PRO A 278 -10.54 -13.21 -6.57
N LYS A 279 -11.56 -13.93 -6.10
CA LYS A 279 -12.97 -13.49 -6.10
C LYS A 279 -13.37 -12.82 -4.78
N VAL A 280 -12.91 -11.60 -4.57
CA VAL A 280 -13.25 -10.79 -3.39
C VAL A 280 -14.78 -10.60 -3.28
N PRO A 281 -15.36 -10.68 -2.06
CA PRO A 281 -16.78 -10.42 -1.84
C PRO A 281 -17.22 -9.05 -2.38
N GLU A 282 -18.41 -8.99 -3.00
CA GLU A 282 -18.93 -7.78 -3.64
C GLU A 282 -19.20 -6.64 -2.64
N ASP A 283 -19.50 -6.97 -1.38
CA ASP A 283 -19.79 -6.03 -0.31
C ASP A 283 -18.54 -5.56 0.45
N PHE A 284 -17.35 -6.08 0.13
CA PHE A 284 -16.10 -5.81 0.86
C PHE A 284 -15.83 -4.32 1.03
N VAL A 285 -15.89 -3.54 -0.06
CA VAL A 285 -15.65 -2.09 -0.05
C VAL A 285 -16.65 -1.38 0.88
N THR A 286 -17.93 -1.70 0.76
CA THR A 286 -18.99 -1.11 1.60
C THR A 286 -18.77 -1.42 3.07
N LYS A 287 -18.35 -2.65 3.39
CA LYS A 287 -18.03 -3.09 4.75
C LYS A 287 -16.85 -2.31 5.33
N LEU A 288 -15.78 -2.11 4.56
CA LEU A 288 -14.62 -1.31 5.00
C LEU A 288 -15.00 0.15 5.26
N GLN A 289 -15.79 0.76 4.37
CA GLN A 289 -16.26 2.13 4.55
C GLN A 289 -17.12 2.30 5.81
N GLY A 290 -17.98 1.32 6.12
CA GLY A 290 -18.79 1.33 7.34
C GLY A 290 -17.94 1.25 8.60
N LEU A 291 -16.93 0.37 8.61
CA LEU A 291 -15.98 0.24 9.72
C LEU A 291 -15.13 1.51 9.90
N TRP A 292 -14.64 2.09 8.81
CA TRP A 292 -13.88 3.34 8.84
C TRP A 292 -14.74 4.50 9.39
N THR A 293 -16.00 4.60 8.96
CA THR A 293 -16.96 5.59 9.47
C THR A 293 -17.19 5.42 10.98
N ARG A 294 -17.35 4.17 11.44
CA ARG A 294 -17.49 3.87 12.88
C ARG A 294 -16.25 4.28 13.66
N LEU A 295 -15.05 4.01 13.13
CA LEU A 295 -13.81 4.39 13.77
C LEU A 295 -13.72 5.91 13.90
N ALA A 296 -13.94 6.64 12.81
CA ALA A 296 -13.91 8.10 12.83
C ALA A 296 -14.91 8.68 13.86
N LYS A 297 -16.11 8.10 13.94
CA LYS A 297 -17.14 8.50 14.91
C LYS A 297 -16.74 8.26 16.36
N LEU A 298 -16.02 7.18 16.67
CA LEU A 298 -15.46 6.97 18.02
C LEU A 298 -14.49 8.09 18.43
N HIS A 299 -13.88 8.75 17.45
CA HIS A 299 -13.00 9.90 17.64
C HIS A 299 -13.73 11.25 17.51
N GLY A 300 -15.06 11.24 17.51
CA GLY A 300 -15.90 12.43 17.42
C GLY A 300 -16.05 12.98 16.00
N TRP A 301 -15.56 12.30 14.97
CA TRP A 301 -15.65 12.76 13.57
C TRP A 301 -16.84 12.14 12.83
N GLU A 302 -17.65 12.99 12.20
CA GLU A 302 -18.71 12.57 11.29
C GLU A 302 -18.56 13.29 9.94
N PHE A 303 -18.90 12.58 8.86
CA PHE A 303 -18.77 13.07 7.48
C PHE A 303 -20.16 13.12 6.80
N PRO A 304 -21.05 14.04 7.18
CA PRO A 304 -22.40 14.13 6.62
C PRO A 304 -22.37 14.56 5.14
N GLU A 305 -23.19 13.91 4.32
CA GLU A 305 -23.37 14.34 2.93
C GLU A 305 -24.22 15.61 2.86
N GLY A 306 -23.74 16.60 2.11
CA GLY A 306 -24.46 17.84 1.86
C GLY A 306 -24.66 18.13 0.36
N PRO A 307 -25.57 19.08 0.03
CA PRO A 307 -25.83 19.49 -1.35
C PRO A 307 -24.62 20.13 -2.05
N ASN A 308 -23.58 20.53 -1.31
CA ASN A 308 -22.37 21.19 -1.82
C ASN A 308 -21.10 20.31 -1.74
N GLY A 309 -21.24 19.03 -1.42
CA GLY A 309 -20.10 18.15 -1.08
C GLY A 309 -20.30 17.51 0.28
N ASP A 310 -19.35 16.69 0.72
CA ASP A 310 -19.40 16.10 2.06
C ASP A 310 -18.92 17.16 3.07
N GLY A 311 -19.72 17.41 4.11
CA GLY A 311 -19.34 18.25 5.24
C GLY A 311 -18.54 17.46 6.26
N VAL A 312 -17.94 18.17 7.22
CA VAL A 312 -17.33 17.55 8.39
C VAL A 312 -17.92 18.15 9.64
N PHE A 313 -18.40 17.26 10.50
CA PHE A 313 -18.83 17.56 11.85
C PHE A 313 -17.83 16.92 12.80
N TRP A 314 -17.42 17.66 13.84
CA TRP A 314 -16.66 17.08 14.93
C TRP A 314 -17.30 17.46 16.27
N SER A 315 -17.50 16.47 17.15
CA SER A 315 -17.93 16.70 18.53
C SER A 315 -16.72 16.53 19.46
N ARG A 316 -16.48 17.54 20.31
CA ARG A 316 -15.50 17.46 21.39
C ARG A 316 -15.89 16.43 22.44
#